data_AF-K0K642-F1
#
_entry.id   AF-K0K642-F1
#
_cell.length_a   1.000
_cell.length_b   1.000
_cell.length_c   1.000
_cell.angle_alpha   90.00
_cell.angle_beta   90.00
_cell.angle_gamma   90.00
#
_symmetry.space_group_name_H-M   'P 1'
#
loop_
_entity.id
_entity.type
_entity.pdbx_description
1 polymer ?
#
loop_
_entity_poly.entity_id
_entity_poly.type
_entity_poly.pdbx_seq_one_letter_code
_entity_poly.pdbx_strand_id
1 'polypeptide(L)'
;MRDRPRYALARFDDRGRLANQPLLALLRWVPQERLDIRLHGASLVLQRNPRGVFALSRRGLIQIPLTVRRWWSFETGDPVLLVAVPERAAMVIHSLVVLDKALPDPRQVVVASRPFEAEGAVPVAGSARVHPDGAGNGALEGGS
;
A
#
# COMPACT_ATOMS: atom_id res chain seq x y z
N MET A 1 -8.77 -4.13 23.95
CA MET A 1 -9.41 -3.38 22.85
C MET A 1 -8.46 -3.49 21.65
N ARG A 2 -8.78 -4.28 20.62
CA ARG A 2 -7.88 -4.36 19.44
C ARG A 2 -7.84 -2.97 18.80
N ASP A 3 -6.64 -2.49 18.50
CA ASP A 3 -6.46 -1.27 17.71
C ASP A 3 -7.18 -1.51 16.37
N ARG A 4 -8.28 -0.78 16.14
CA ARG A 4 -9.02 -0.92 14.89
C ARG A 4 -8.23 -0.14 13.86
N PRO A 5 -7.78 -0.79 12.77
CA PRO A 5 -6.95 -0.09 11.81
C PRO A 5 -7.75 1.10 11.29
N ARG A 6 -7.21 2.32 11.45
CA ARG A 6 -7.82 3.55 10.92
C ARG A 6 -7.66 3.64 9.40
N TYR A 7 -6.81 2.78 8.85
CA TYR A 7 -6.43 2.72 7.45
C TYR A 7 -6.80 1.36 6.86
N ALA A 8 -7.21 1.34 5.60
CA ALA A 8 -7.38 0.10 4.86
C ALA A 8 -7.25 0.35 3.36
N LEU A 9 -6.75 -0.64 2.62
CA LEU A 9 -6.83 -0.64 1.16
C LEU A 9 -8.11 -1.36 0.72
N ALA A 10 -8.79 -0.80 -0.28
CA ALA A 10 -9.97 -1.41 -0.89
C ALA A 10 -9.97 -1.15 -2.40
N ARG A 11 -10.77 -1.91 -3.15
CA ARG A 11 -10.98 -1.72 -4.59
C ARG A 11 -12.46 -1.47 -4.83
N PHE A 12 -12.78 -0.60 -5.77
CA PHE A 12 -14.15 -0.49 -6.27
C PHE A 12 -14.48 -1.69 -7.16
N ASP A 13 -15.69 -2.22 -7.03
CA ASP A 13 -16.24 -3.13 -8.02
C ASP A 13 -16.60 -2.39 -9.34
N ASP A 14 -16.97 -3.16 -10.35
CA ASP A 14 -17.47 -2.73 -11.66
C ASP A 14 -18.66 -1.76 -11.61
N ARG A 15 -19.36 -1.70 -10.48
CA ARG A 15 -20.48 -0.79 -10.24
C ARG A 15 -20.12 0.38 -9.34
N GLY A 16 -18.84 0.56 -8.98
CA GLY A 16 -18.38 1.64 -8.13
C GLY A 16 -18.70 1.45 -6.66
N ARG A 17 -18.88 0.21 -6.22
CA ARG A 17 -19.18 -0.15 -4.84
C ARG A 17 -17.93 -0.66 -4.14
N LEU A 18 -17.80 -0.36 -2.85
CA LEU A 18 -16.78 -0.97 -2.00
C LEU A 18 -17.37 -1.30 -0.63
N ALA A 19 -16.77 -2.28 0.04
CA ALA A 19 -17.13 -2.69 1.39
C ALA A 19 -15.89 -2.63 2.27
N ASN A 20 -16.03 -2.09 3.48
CA ASN A 20 -14.98 -2.20 4.49
C ASN A 20 -15.58 -2.21 5.90
N GLN A 21 -16.07 -3.38 6.30
CA GLN A 21 -16.78 -3.56 7.57
C GLN A 21 -15.99 -3.07 8.80
N PRO A 22 -14.66 -3.33 8.92
CA PRO A 22 -13.87 -2.79 10.02
C PRO A 22 -13.95 -1.26 10.16
N LEU A 23 -13.81 -0.51 9.07
CA LEU A 23 -13.88 0.96 9.11
C LEU A 23 -15.30 1.47 9.30
N LEU A 24 -16.30 0.84 8.68
CA LEU A 24 -17.70 1.20 8.90
C LEU A 24 -18.11 1.01 10.37
N ALA A 25 -17.67 -0.10 10.99
CA ALA A 25 -17.89 -0.37 12.41
C ALA A 25 -17.13 0.62 13.31
N LEU A 26 -15.92 1.04 12.92
CA LEU A 26 -15.16 2.08 13.62
C LEU A 26 -15.87 3.44 13.57
N LEU A 27 -16.48 3.78 12.44
CA LEU A 27 -17.26 5.01 12.24
C LEU A 27 -18.70 4.92 12.79
N ARG A 28 -19.12 3.74 13.27
CA ARG A 28 -20.50 3.46 13.71
C ARG A 28 -21.54 3.77 12.63
N TRP A 29 -21.17 3.55 11.37
CA TRP A 29 -22.09 3.66 10.24
C TRP A 29 -22.84 2.33 10.07
N VAL A 30 -24.15 2.43 9.85
CA VAL A 30 -25.05 1.28 9.70
C VAL A 30 -25.61 1.21 8.27
N PRO A 31 -26.18 0.09 7.82
CA PRO A 31 -26.87 0.05 6.54
C PRO A 31 -27.91 1.16 6.41
N GLN A 32 -28.04 1.75 5.22
CA GLN A 32 -28.93 2.90 4.95
C GLN A 32 -28.57 4.20 5.68
N GLU A 33 -27.43 4.27 6.36
CA GLU A 33 -26.89 5.51 6.90
C GLU A 33 -26.74 6.56 5.79
N ARG A 34 -27.26 7.77 6.03
CA ARG A 34 -27.16 8.88 5.09
C ARG A 34 -25.84 9.62 5.24
N LEU A 35 -25.18 9.82 4.11
CA LEU A 35 -23.87 10.44 4.03
C LEU A 35 -23.89 11.55 2.98
N ASP A 36 -23.07 12.57 3.20
CA ASP A 36 -22.64 13.49 2.16
C ASP A 36 -21.39 12.96 1.48
N ILE A 37 -21.23 13.37 0.22
CA ILE A 37 -20.03 13.18 -0.57
C ILE A 37 -19.44 14.55 -0.88
N ARG A 38 -18.15 14.71 -0.59
CA ARG A 38 -17.40 15.94 -0.87
C ARG A 38 -16.13 15.60 -1.64
N LEU A 39 -15.78 16.45 -2.61
CA LEU A 39 -14.61 16.28 -3.46
C LEU A 39 -13.51 17.23 -3.02
N HIS A 40 -12.27 16.75 -2.95
CA HIS A 40 -11.10 17.56 -2.61
C HIS A 40 -9.86 17.05 -3.35
N GLY A 41 -9.57 17.61 -4.52
CA GLY A 41 -8.50 17.15 -5.39
C GLY A 41 -8.63 15.65 -5.71
N ALA A 42 -7.57 14.88 -5.50
CA ALA A 42 -7.56 13.42 -5.64
C ALA A 42 -8.06 12.67 -4.38
N SER A 43 -8.88 13.33 -3.55
CA SER A 43 -9.50 12.79 -2.32
C SER A 43 -11.03 12.94 -2.35
N LEU A 44 -11.74 11.97 -1.80
CA LEU A 44 -13.19 11.97 -1.61
C LEU A 44 -13.48 11.84 -0.12
N VAL A 45 -14.34 12.71 0.40
CA VAL A 45 -14.78 12.66 1.80
C VAL A 45 -16.22 12.20 1.86
N LEU A 46 -16.44 11.11 2.59
CA LEU A 46 -17.76 10.64 3.00
C LEU A 46 -17.98 11.07 4.45
N GLN A 47 -19.10 11.71 4.74
CA GLN A 47 -19.39 12.17 6.10
C GLN A 47 -20.85 11.90 6.46
N ARG A 48 -21.12 11.43 7.68
CA ARG A 48 -22.50 11.29 8.16
C ARG A 48 -23.24 12.62 8.04
N ASN A 49 -24.36 12.60 7.34
CA ASN A 49 -25.30 13.72 7.26
C ASN A 49 -26.72 13.15 7.15
N PRO A 50 -27.60 13.36 8.14
CA PRO A 50 -29.00 12.92 8.07
C PRO A 50 -29.76 13.48 6.86
N ARG A 51 -29.33 14.62 6.31
CA ARG A 51 -29.89 15.23 5.08
C ARG A 51 -29.10 14.87 3.82
N GLY A 52 -28.11 14.00 3.94
CA GLY A 52 -27.29 13.55 2.83
C GLY A 52 -28.13 12.87 1.75
N VAL A 53 -27.76 13.15 0.50
CA VAL A 53 -28.42 12.62 -0.70
C VAL A 53 -27.96 11.20 -1.04
N PHE A 54 -26.89 10.75 -0.42
CA PHE A 54 -26.33 9.41 -0.58
C PHE A 54 -26.58 8.57 0.67
N ALA A 55 -26.76 7.25 0.51
CA ALA A 55 -26.92 6.33 1.63
C ALA A 55 -26.14 5.04 1.41
N LEU A 56 -25.61 4.46 2.48
CA LEU A 56 -25.04 3.11 2.44
C LEU A 56 -26.09 2.11 1.95
N SER A 57 -25.69 1.14 1.13
CA SER A 57 -26.62 0.11 0.67
C SER A 57 -27.18 -0.70 1.85
N ARG A 58 -28.25 -1.47 1.63
CA ARG A 58 -28.80 -2.39 2.64
C ARG A 58 -27.79 -3.43 3.13
N ARG A 59 -26.73 -3.68 2.37
CA ARG A 59 -25.63 -4.59 2.72
C ARG A 59 -24.44 -3.86 3.38
N GLY A 60 -24.58 -2.57 3.68
CA GLY A 60 -23.48 -1.75 4.21
C GLY A 60 -22.37 -1.50 3.18
N LEU A 61 -22.72 -1.42 1.89
CA LEU A 61 -21.76 -1.07 0.84
C LEU A 61 -21.77 0.43 0.61
N ILE A 62 -20.59 1.00 0.44
CA ILE A 62 -20.40 2.36 -0.07
C ILE A 62 -20.55 2.29 -1.59
N GLN A 63 -21.40 3.13 -2.18
CA GLN A 63 -21.66 3.17 -3.61
C GLN A 63 -21.37 4.57 -4.13
N ILE A 64 -20.33 4.73 -4.94
CA ILE A 64 -19.96 6.05 -5.44
C ILE A 64 -20.79 6.34 -6.71
N PRO A 65 -21.53 7.47 -6.73
CA PRO A 65 -22.31 7.86 -7.91
C PRO A 65 -21.45 7.92 -9.17
N LEU A 66 -22.03 7.58 -10.33
CA LEU A 66 -21.32 7.61 -11.61
C LEU A 66 -20.72 8.98 -11.93
N THR A 67 -21.44 10.05 -11.60
CA THR A 67 -20.98 11.44 -11.79
C THR A 67 -19.68 11.72 -11.03
N VAL A 68 -19.59 11.25 -9.80
CA VAL A 68 -18.38 11.36 -8.97
C VAL A 68 -17.25 10.52 -9.55
N ARG A 69 -17.53 9.28 -9.97
CA ARG A 69 -16.53 8.39 -10.60
C ARG A 69 -15.91 9.00 -11.86
N ARG A 70 -16.74 9.61 -12.71
CA ARG A 70 -16.29 10.29 -13.94
C ARG A 70 -15.40 11.49 -13.64
N TRP A 71 -15.76 12.28 -12.63
CA TRP A 71 -14.97 13.44 -12.23
C TRP A 71 -13.61 13.04 -11.64
N TRP A 72 -13.57 11.89 -10.97
CA TRP A 72 -12.39 11.41 -10.24
C TRP A 72 -11.47 10.49 -11.05
N SER A 73 -11.79 10.25 -12.33
CA SER A 73 -10.98 9.54 -13.34
C SER A 73 -10.29 8.26 -12.87
N PHE A 74 -10.97 7.43 -12.09
CA PHE A 74 -10.48 6.11 -11.72
C PHE A 74 -10.95 5.04 -12.71
N GLU A 75 -10.03 4.18 -13.17
CA GLU A 75 -10.44 2.95 -13.81
C GLU A 75 -11.01 1.99 -12.76
N THR A 76 -12.08 1.30 -13.13
CA THR A 76 -12.68 0.26 -12.30
C THR A 76 -11.60 -0.70 -11.81
N GLY A 77 -11.57 -0.97 -10.51
CA GLY A 77 -10.64 -1.92 -9.94
C GLY A 77 -9.33 -1.32 -9.46
N ASP A 78 -9.07 -0.02 -9.58
CA ASP A 78 -7.91 0.56 -8.92
C ASP A 78 -8.04 0.53 -7.38
N PRO A 79 -6.96 0.19 -6.65
CA PRO A 79 -6.98 0.25 -5.20
C PRO A 79 -7.00 1.70 -4.70
N VAL A 80 -7.71 1.92 -3.60
CA VAL A 80 -7.80 3.19 -2.91
C VAL A 80 -7.46 3.01 -1.44
N LEU A 81 -6.87 4.04 -0.85
CA LEU A 81 -6.67 4.10 0.59
C LEU A 81 -7.91 4.69 1.25
N LEU A 82 -8.49 3.94 2.18
CA LEU A 82 -9.56 4.36 3.06
C LEU A 82 -8.96 4.79 4.40
N VAL A 83 -9.37 5.96 4.88
CA VAL A 83 -8.96 6.54 6.16
C VAL A 83 -10.20 6.88 6.96
N ALA A 84 -10.39 6.24 8.11
CA ALA A 84 -11.45 6.59 9.04
C ALA A 84 -11.01 7.74 9.94
N VAL A 85 -11.92 8.72 10.08
CA VAL A 85 -11.79 9.88 10.97
C VAL A 85 -12.98 9.86 11.95
N PRO A 86 -12.92 9.03 13.01
CA PRO A 86 -14.05 8.79 13.92
C PRO A 86 -14.56 10.07 14.61
N GLU A 87 -13.66 10.96 14.99
CA GLU A 87 -13.96 12.25 15.63
C GLU A 87 -14.82 13.18 14.77
N ARG A 88 -14.88 12.95 13.45
CA ARG A 88 -15.72 13.71 12.51
C ARG A 88 -16.82 12.85 11.86
N ALA A 89 -16.97 11.60 12.29
CA ALA A 89 -17.83 10.60 11.66
C ALA A 89 -17.66 10.59 10.13
N ALA A 90 -16.40 10.60 9.67
CA ALA A 90 -16.03 10.75 8.28
C ALA A 90 -15.07 9.64 7.81
N MET A 91 -15.12 9.32 6.53
CA MET A 91 -14.16 8.48 5.84
C MET A 91 -13.57 9.30 4.69
N VAL A 92 -12.24 9.34 4.61
CA VAL A 92 -11.53 9.91 3.47
C VAL A 92 -11.04 8.76 2.59
N ILE A 93 -11.29 8.87 1.30
CA ILE A 93 -10.83 7.95 0.29
C ILE A 93 -9.78 8.69 -0.52
N HIS A 94 -8.57 8.14 -0.59
CA HIS A 94 -7.46 8.70 -1.36
C HIS A 94 -7.12 7.79 -2.54
N SER A 95 -6.85 8.41 -3.68
CA SER A 95 -6.21 7.72 -4.80
C SER A 95 -4.78 7.32 -4.48
N LEU A 96 -4.24 6.27 -5.12
CA LEU A 96 -2.80 5.97 -5.05
C LEU A 96 -1.93 7.15 -5.52
N VAL A 97 -2.43 8.00 -6.42
CA VAL A 97 -1.71 9.22 -6.84
C VAL A 97 -1.42 10.15 -5.65
N VAL A 98 -2.26 10.15 -4.61
CA VAL A 98 -2.00 10.90 -3.38
C VAL A 98 -0.86 10.25 -2.60
N LEU A 99 -0.78 8.92 -2.59
CA LEU A 99 0.30 8.19 -1.92
C LEU A 99 1.63 8.38 -2.64
N ASP A 100 1.65 8.32 -3.97
CA ASP A 100 2.87 8.54 -4.76
C ASP A 100 3.48 9.94 -4.54
N LYS A 101 2.66 10.92 -4.19
CA LYS A 101 3.11 12.28 -3.84
C LYS A 101 3.54 12.42 -2.38
N ALA A 102 3.00 11.59 -1.49
CA ALA A 102 3.24 11.68 -0.05
C ALA A 102 4.39 10.79 0.42
N LEU A 103 4.66 9.70 -0.31
CA LEU A 103 5.71 8.74 0.00
C LEU A 103 6.98 9.05 -0.80
N PRO A 104 8.17 8.69 -0.28
CA PRO A 104 9.40 8.73 -1.08
C PRO A 104 9.26 7.87 -2.33
N ASP A 105 9.94 8.25 -3.41
CA ASP A 105 10.01 7.45 -4.63
C ASP A 105 10.49 6.02 -4.30
N PRO A 106 9.66 4.98 -4.52
CA PRO A 106 10.01 3.61 -4.19
C PRO A 106 11.32 3.15 -4.85
N ARG A 107 11.65 3.68 -6.04
CA ARG A 107 12.89 3.34 -6.75
C ARG A 107 14.12 3.81 -5.97
N GLN A 108 14.04 5.02 -5.42
CA GLN A 108 15.12 5.57 -4.60
C GLN A 108 15.24 4.84 -3.26
N VAL A 109 14.11 4.44 -2.67
CA VAL A 109 14.12 3.64 -1.44
C VAL A 109 14.83 2.30 -1.66
N VAL A 110 14.58 1.62 -2.80
CA VAL A 110 15.26 0.38 -3.15
C VAL A 110 16.76 0.59 -3.32
N VAL A 111 17.16 1.63 -4.06
CA VAL A 111 18.59 1.96 -4.29
C VAL A 111 19.31 2.31 -2.99
N ALA A 112 18.65 3.03 -2.08
CA ALA A 112 19.22 3.43 -0.80
C ALA A 112 19.13 2.34 0.29
N SER A 113 18.44 1.23 0.03
CA SER A 113 18.29 0.15 1.00
C SER A 113 19.62 -0.58 1.23
N ARG A 114 19.82 -1.07 2.46
CA ARG A 114 20.97 -1.90 2.85
C ARG A 114 20.50 -3.31 3.21
N PRO A 115 21.32 -4.36 2.98
CA PRO A 115 21.00 -5.68 3.47
C PRO A 115 20.84 -5.67 5.00
N PHE A 116 19.89 -6.47 5.48
CA PHE A 116 19.76 -6.73 6.91
C PHE A 116 20.85 -7.71 7.33
N GLU A 117 21.90 -7.20 7.98
CA GLU A 117 22.91 -8.03 8.64
C GLU A 117 22.29 -8.60 9.92
N ALA A 118 21.92 -9.88 9.91
CA ALA A 118 21.53 -10.55 11.13
C ALA A 118 22.78 -10.65 12.03
N GLU A 119 22.81 -9.87 13.10
CA GLU A 119 23.90 -9.86 14.07
C GLU A 119 24.13 -11.29 14.60
N GLY A 120 25.28 -11.88 14.24
CA GLY A 120 25.68 -13.23 14.67
C GLY A 120 25.92 -14.28 13.58
N ALA A 121 25.84 -13.95 12.29
CA ALA A 121 26.42 -14.84 11.27
C ALA A 121 27.95 -14.85 11.40
N VAL A 122 28.47 -15.79 12.20
CA VAL A 122 29.90 -16.07 12.35
C VAL A 122 30.48 -16.20 10.94
N PRO A 123 31.53 -15.44 10.58
CA PRO A 123 32.15 -15.60 9.29
C PRO A 123 32.69 -17.03 9.22
N VAL A 124 32.18 -17.82 8.27
CA VAL A 124 32.73 -19.14 7.96
C VAL A 124 34.12 -18.89 7.37
N ALA A 125 35.11 -18.80 8.25
CA ALA A 125 36.52 -18.80 7.88
C ALA A 125 36.84 -20.17 7.28
N GLY A 126 36.86 -20.27 5.96
CA GLY A 126 37.07 -21.56 5.32
C GLY A 126 37.11 -21.57 3.79
N SER A 127 37.69 -20.56 3.14
CA SER A 127 38.17 -20.74 1.77
C SER A 127 39.33 -19.82 1.46
N ALA A 128 40.50 -20.17 2.02
CA ALA A 128 41.78 -19.92 1.39
C ALA A 128 42.86 -20.78 2.05
N ARG A 129 43.15 -21.93 1.44
CA ARG A 129 44.54 -22.34 1.21
C ARG A 129 44.65 -22.76 -0.26
N VAL A 130 44.68 -21.76 -1.13
CA VAL A 130 45.38 -21.91 -2.41
C VAL A 130 46.85 -21.92 -2.05
N HIS A 131 47.49 -23.09 -2.15
CA HIS A 131 48.93 -23.21 -2.08
C HIS A 131 49.48 -22.76 -3.44
N PRO A 132 50.31 -21.70 -3.51
CA PRO A 132 51.06 -21.42 -4.72
C PRO A 132 52.31 -22.27 -4.66
N ASP A 133 52.43 -23.28 -5.52
CA ASP A 133 53.76 -23.76 -5.87
C ASP A 133 53.88 -23.84 -7.39
N GLY A 134 54.65 -22.90 -7.91
CA GLY A 134 54.90 -22.70 -9.31
C GLY A 134 56.18 -21.89 -9.46
N ALA A 135 57.31 -22.60 -9.63
CA ALA A 135 58.46 -22.28 -10.48
C ALA A 135 59.63 -23.22 -10.08
N GLY A 136 60.40 -23.83 -10.99
CA GLY A 136 60.63 -23.46 -12.36
C GLY A 136 61.24 -24.57 -13.20
N ASN A 137 61.11 -24.34 -14.50
CA ASN A 137 61.59 -25.12 -15.62
C ASN A 137 63.02 -24.70 -16.02
N GLY A 138 63.80 -25.62 -16.60
CA GLY A 138 65.07 -25.35 -17.28
C GLY A 138 66.01 -26.57 -17.22
N ALA A 139 66.10 -27.49 -18.19
CA ALA A 139 66.52 -27.40 -19.60
C ALA A 139 67.97 -27.91 -19.83
N LEU A 140 68.11 -28.96 -20.66
CA LEU A 140 69.27 -29.33 -21.54
C LEU A 140 70.53 -29.90 -20.80
N GLU A 141 71.36 -30.87 -21.24
CA GLU A 141 71.80 -31.51 -22.50
C GLU A 141 72.27 -32.97 -22.14
N GLY A 142 72.28 -34.01 -22.98
CA GLY A 142 73.22 -34.26 -24.08
C GLY A 142 74.45 -35.12 -23.66
N GLY A 143 74.57 -36.36 -24.20
CA GLY A 143 75.84 -37.07 -24.46
C GLY A 143 76.51 -37.87 -23.32
N SER A 144 76.47 -39.22 -23.37
CA SER A 144 77.46 -40.11 -24.01
C SER A 144 77.22 -41.57 -23.62
#